data_AF-A0A2N5D2C3-F1
#
_entry.id   AF-A0A2N5D2C3-F1
#
_cell.length_a   1.000
_cell.length_b   1.000
_cell.length_c   1.000
_cell.angle_alpha   90.00
_cell.angle_beta   90.00
_cell.angle_gamma   90.00
#
_symmetry.space_group_name_H-M   'P 1'
#
loop_
_entity.id
_entity.type
_entity.pdbx_description
1 polymer ?
#
loop_
_entity_poly.entity_id
_entity_poly.type
_entity_poly.pdbx_seq_one_letter_code
_entity_poly.pdbx_strand_id
1 'polypeptide(L)'
;MDPSPRLAQPTKGDVVTALALGVGTGTLLTATMTFVLSVPTSGSLAFYIAAIALAASLPAWLAGLCLLGGPSWWWLHRRGIRSPGAGAAMGALLTGVAATVMLLACQQPFRPGGVVDSPWSLFVGLVAIGAVVGLLTVAFAYRARR
;
A
#
# COMPACT_ATOMS: atom_id res chain seq x y z
N MET A 1 -11.76 38.49 -5.67
CA MET A 1 -10.94 37.33 -5.28
C MET A 1 -11.89 36.17 -5.12
N ASP A 2 -11.93 35.26 -6.10
CA ASP A 2 -12.75 34.07 -5.99
C ASP A 2 -12.30 33.24 -4.79
N PRO A 3 -13.21 32.81 -3.91
CA PRO A 3 -12.87 31.84 -2.90
C PRO A 3 -12.58 30.52 -3.63
N SER A 4 -11.30 30.20 -3.76
CA SER A 4 -10.82 28.89 -4.20
C SER A 4 -11.71 27.79 -3.60
N PRO A 5 -12.24 26.84 -4.38
CA PRO A 5 -13.15 25.83 -3.87
C PRO A 5 -12.43 25.05 -2.77
N ARG A 6 -12.85 25.25 -1.51
CA ARG A 6 -12.34 24.44 -0.40
C ARG A 6 -12.75 23.01 -0.71
N LEU A 7 -11.78 22.16 -1.04
CA LEU A 7 -12.00 20.72 -1.21
C LEU A 7 -12.83 20.23 -0.02
N ALA A 8 -14.05 19.78 -0.29
CA ALA A 8 -14.99 19.45 0.77
C ALA A 8 -14.43 18.28 1.62
N GLN A 9 -14.64 18.34 2.93
CA GLN A 9 -14.12 17.32 3.85
C GLN A 9 -14.75 15.95 3.55
N PRO A 10 -14.00 14.84 3.61
CA PRO A 10 -14.54 13.50 3.42
C PRO A 10 -15.63 13.19 4.47
N THR A 11 -16.72 12.53 4.08
CA THR A 11 -17.67 11.96 5.05
C THR A 11 -17.08 10.71 5.72
N LYS A 12 -17.72 10.26 6.81
CA LYS A 12 -17.40 8.95 7.39
C LYS A 12 -17.57 7.81 6.38
N GLY A 13 -18.58 7.88 5.50
CA GLY A 13 -18.82 6.89 4.46
C GLY A 13 -17.69 6.83 3.43
N ASP A 14 -17.21 7.99 2.98
CA ASP A 14 -16.09 8.10 2.02
C ASP A 14 -14.79 7.51 2.60
N VAL A 15 -14.57 7.68 3.91
CA VAL A 15 -13.40 7.13 4.59
C VAL A 15 -13.49 5.60 4.69
N VAL A 16 -14.67 5.05 5.02
CA VAL A 16 -14.84 3.59 5.12
C VAL A 16 -14.68 2.93 3.75
N THR A 17 -15.25 3.52 2.70
CA THR A 17 -15.10 2.98 1.34
C THR A 17 -13.67 3.11 0.82
N ALA A 18 -13.00 4.25 1.06
CA ALA A 18 -11.59 4.41 0.72
C ALA A 18 -10.69 3.43 1.46
N LEU A 19 -10.97 3.15 2.75
CA LEU A 19 -10.25 2.15 3.53
C LEU A 19 -10.46 0.74 2.96
N ALA A 20 -11.70 0.35 2.70
CA ALA A 20 -12.01 -0.97 2.13
C ALA A 20 -11.34 -1.16 0.75
N LEU A 21 -11.35 -0.13 -0.10
CA LEU A 21 -10.65 -0.12 -1.38
C LEU A 21 -9.13 -0.22 -1.21
N GLY A 22 -8.55 0.53 -0.28
CA GLY A 22 -7.12 0.50 0.00
C GLY A 22 -6.65 -0.87 0.50
N VAL A 23 -7.37 -1.45 1.46
CA VAL A 23 -7.10 -2.80 1.99
C VAL A 23 -7.26 -3.84 0.89
N GLY A 24 -8.38 -3.83 0.17
CA GLY A 24 -8.64 -4.80 -0.89
C GLY A 24 -7.60 -4.73 -2.00
N THR A 25 -7.25 -3.53 -2.46
CA THR A 25 -6.24 -3.33 -3.50
C THR A 25 -4.85 -3.76 -3.03
N GLY A 26 -4.44 -3.34 -1.84
CA GLY A 26 -3.15 -3.72 -1.27
C GLY A 26 -3.02 -5.24 -1.13
N THR A 27 -4.05 -5.89 -0.59
CA THR A 27 -4.11 -7.34 -0.39
C THR A 27 -4.01 -8.07 -1.73
N LEU A 28 -4.84 -7.69 -2.71
CA LEU A 28 -4.86 -8.33 -4.02
C LEU A 28 -3.52 -8.17 -4.74
N LEU A 29 -2.98 -6.95 -4.79
CA LEU A 29 -1.70 -6.70 -5.46
C LEU A 29 -0.54 -7.43 -4.77
N THR A 30 -0.55 -7.52 -3.44
CA THR A 30 0.48 -8.27 -2.68
C THR A 30 0.41 -9.76 -3.02
N ALA A 31 -0.80 -10.33 -3.04
CA ALA A 31 -1.01 -11.74 -3.41
C ALA A 31 -0.62 -12.02 -4.86
N THR A 32 -1.00 -11.15 -5.80
CA THR A 32 -0.63 -11.26 -7.22
C THR A 32 0.88 -11.15 -7.42
N MET A 33 1.53 -10.18 -6.77
CA MET A 33 2.99 -10.06 -6.82
C MET A 33 3.66 -11.32 -6.28
N THR A 34 3.19 -11.82 -5.13
CA THR A 34 3.73 -13.05 -4.53
C THR A 34 3.55 -14.24 -5.46
N PHE A 35 2.38 -14.37 -6.11
CA PHE A 35 2.13 -15.41 -7.11
C PHE A 35 3.15 -15.31 -8.25
N VAL A 36 3.27 -14.15 -8.89
CA VAL A 36 4.17 -13.92 -10.03
C VAL A 36 5.63 -14.24 -9.69
N LEU A 37 6.09 -13.84 -8.49
CA LEU A 37 7.45 -14.14 -8.03
C LEU A 37 7.65 -15.62 -7.68
N SER A 38 6.58 -16.33 -7.29
CA SER A 38 6.65 -17.74 -6.88
C SER A 38 6.48 -18.72 -8.05
N VAL A 39 5.87 -18.31 -9.16
CA VAL A 39 5.62 -19.17 -10.33
C VAL A 39 6.91 -19.81 -10.87
N PRO A 40 8.03 -19.07 -11.10
CA PRO A 40 9.25 -19.64 -11.66
C PRO A 40 9.93 -20.69 -10.78
N THR A 41 9.75 -20.60 -9.45
CA THR A 41 10.47 -21.43 -8.48
C THR A 41 9.62 -22.57 -7.90
N SER A 42 8.31 -22.40 -7.85
CA SER A 42 7.40 -23.25 -7.05
C SER A 42 6.29 -23.91 -7.87
N GLY A 43 6.13 -23.57 -9.15
CA GLY A 43 5.14 -24.19 -10.04
C GLY A 43 3.71 -24.14 -9.45
N SER A 44 3.06 -25.30 -9.29
CA SER A 44 1.70 -25.40 -8.74
C SER A 44 1.59 -24.94 -7.27
N LEU A 45 2.68 -24.97 -6.50
CA LEU A 45 2.69 -24.46 -5.12
C LEU A 45 2.50 -22.94 -5.05
N ALA A 46 2.74 -22.21 -6.15
CA ALA A 46 2.55 -20.76 -6.21
C ALA A 46 1.11 -20.34 -5.87
N PHE A 47 0.11 -21.17 -6.21
CA PHE A 47 -1.29 -20.91 -5.84
C PHE A 47 -1.51 -20.93 -4.33
N TYR A 48 -0.93 -21.91 -3.63
CA TYR A 48 -1.02 -22.01 -2.18
C TYR A 48 -0.28 -20.85 -1.49
N ILE A 49 0.91 -20.50 -1.98
CA ILE A 49 1.68 -19.36 -1.47
C ILE A 49 0.89 -18.05 -1.66
N ALA A 50 0.26 -17.85 -2.82
CA ALA A 50 -0.56 -16.67 -3.10
C ALA A 50 -1.81 -16.62 -2.22
N ALA A 51 -2.47 -17.75 -1.96
CA ALA A 51 -3.62 -17.82 -1.06
C ALA A 51 -3.24 -17.47 0.39
N ILE A 52 -2.10 -17.98 0.87
CA ILE A 52 -1.55 -17.62 2.18
C ILE A 52 -1.20 -16.12 2.23
N ALA A 53 -0.54 -15.60 1.20
CA ALA A 53 -0.22 -14.18 1.09
C ALA A 53 -1.48 -13.31 1.08
N LEU A 54 -2.55 -13.73 0.42
CA LEU A 54 -3.84 -13.04 0.43
C LEU A 54 -4.42 -13.00 1.86
N ALA A 55 -4.46 -14.14 2.56
CA ALA A 55 -4.99 -14.23 3.91
C ALA A 55 -4.15 -13.41 4.93
N ALA A 56 -2.83 -13.42 4.79
CA ALA A 56 -1.91 -12.70 5.67
C ALA A 56 -1.83 -11.19 5.38
N SER A 57 -1.96 -10.79 4.11
CA SER A 57 -1.85 -9.38 3.72
C SER A 57 -3.08 -8.57 4.10
N LEU A 58 -4.27 -9.19 4.17
CA LEU A 58 -5.49 -8.49 4.56
C LEU A 58 -5.41 -7.82 5.96
N PRO A 59 -5.08 -8.55 7.04
CA PRO A 59 -4.90 -7.92 8.34
C PRO A 59 -3.70 -6.97 8.37
N ALA A 60 -2.64 -7.25 7.61
CA ALA A 60 -1.46 -6.39 7.55
C ALA A 60 -1.76 -5.01 6.92
N TRP A 61 -2.49 -4.98 5.80
CA TRP A 61 -2.92 -3.74 5.15
C TRP A 61 -3.92 -2.97 6.00
N LEU A 62 -4.88 -3.67 6.61
CA LEU A 62 -5.84 -3.04 7.52
C LEU A 62 -5.12 -2.39 8.71
N ALA A 63 -4.23 -3.13 9.38
CA ALA A 63 -3.45 -2.61 10.49
C ALA A 63 -2.54 -1.45 10.06
N GLY A 64 -1.82 -1.58 8.94
CA GLY A 64 -0.95 -0.54 8.42
C GLY A 64 -1.70 0.76 8.07
N LEU A 65 -2.86 0.65 7.41
CA LEU A 65 -3.68 1.81 7.10
C LEU A 65 -4.28 2.44 8.36
N CYS A 66 -4.72 1.66 9.34
CA CYS A 66 -5.26 2.20 10.59
C CYS A 66 -4.19 2.85 11.49
N LEU A 67 -3.05 2.18 11.67
CA LEU A 67 -2.00 2.59 12.61
C LEU A 67 -1.05 3.64 12.04
N LEU A 68 -0.78 3.61 10.73
CA LEU A 68 0.18 4.51 10.09
C LEU A 68 -0.49 5.40 9.05
N GLY A 69 -1.36 4.83 8.22
CA GLY A 69 -2.06 5.57 7.16
C GLY A 69 -2.98 6.66 7.69
N GLY A 70 -3.82 6.36 8.68
CA GLY A 70 -4.77 7.28 9.30
C GLY A 70 -4.09 8.48 9.97
N PRO A 71 -3.11 8.27 10.86
CA PRO A 71 -2.34 9.36 11.46
C PRO A 71 -1.59 10.21 10.42
N SER A 72 -0.97 9.56 9.42
CA SER A 72 -0.25 10.25 8.35
C SER A 72 -1.19 11.11 7.50
N TRP A 73 -2.36 10.57 7.17
CA TRP A 73 -3.42 11.31 6.48
C TRP A 73 -3.87 12.52 7.29
N TRP A 74 -4.17 12.32 8.58
CA TRP A 74 -4.61 13.39 9.47
C TRP A 74 -3.59 14.52 9.54
N TRP A 75 -2.30 14.17 9.62
CA TRP A 75 -1.21 15.12 9.60
C TRP A 75 -1.14 15.91 8.28
N LEU A 76 -1.26 15.23 7.12
CA LEU A 76 -1.34 15.89 5.80
C LEU A 76 -2.55 16.83 5.73
N HIS A 77 -3.69 16.39 6.25
CA HIS A 77 -4.92 17.17 6.27
C HIS A 77 -4.79 18.45 7.10
N ARG A 78 -4.08 18.39 8.25
CA ARG A 78 -3.78 19.57 9.07
C ARG A 78 -2.88 20.58 8.36
N ARG A 79 -2.01 20.11 7.46
CA ARG A 79 -1.15 20.96 6.62
C ARG A 79 -1.83 21.46 5.34
N GLY A 80 -3.12 21.17 5.16
CA GLY A 80 -3.86 21.55 3.95
C GLY A 80 -3.49 20.74 2.71
N ILE A 81 -2.67 19.70 2.84
CA ILE A 81 -2.24 18.84 1.73
C ILE A 81 -3.31 17.79 1.49
N ARG A 82 -4.02 17.89 0.36
CA ARG A 82 -5.15 17.01 -0.02
C ARG A 82 -5.00 16.41 -1.42
N SER A 83 -3.76 16.30 -1.90
CA SER A 83 -3.49 15.82 -3.25
C SER A 83 -3.30 14.30 -3.28
N PRO A 84 -3.84 13.59 -4.30
CA PRO A 84 -3.60 12.16 -4.49
C PRO A 84 -2.11 11.80 -4.57
N GLY A 85 -1.30 12.70 -5.14
CA GLY A 85 0.16 12.54 -5.20
C GLY A 85 0.82 12.51 -3.82
N ALA A 86 0.35 13.31 -2.85
CA ALA A 86 0.84 13.24 -1.47
C ALA A 86 0.46 11.90 -0.81
N GLY A 87 -0.73 11.37 -1.13
CA GLY A 87 -1.12 10.02 -0.75
C GLY A 87 -0.17 8.96 -1.28
N ALA A 88 0.15 9.03 -2.58
CA ALA A 88 1.08 8.11 -3.22
C ALA A 88 2.47 8.15 -2.58
N ALA A 89 3.03 9.35 -2.39
CA ALA A 89 4.34 9.52 -1.78
C ALA A 89 4.38 8.98 -0.34
N MET A 90 3.35 9.27 0.46
CA MET A 90 3.27 8.80 1.84
C MET A 90 3.09 7.27 1.90
N GLY A 91 2.24 6.70 1.05
CA GLY A 91 2.06 5.26 0.94
C GLY A 91 3.35 4.54 0.56
N ALA A 92 4.07 5.05 -0.46
CA ALA A 92 5.38 4.54 -0.87
C ALA A 92 6.39 4.57 0.29
N LEU A 93 6.46 5.68 1.02
CA LEU A 93 7.40 5.87 2.12
C LEU A 93 7.08 4.93 3.30
N LEU A 94 5.83 4.85 3.74
CA LEU A 94 5.43 3.99 4.85
C LEU A 94 5.64 2.51 4.51
N THR A 95 5.25 2.09 3.32
CA THR A 95 5.46 0.70 2.89
C THR A 95 6.93 0.38 2.69
N GLY A 96 7.73 1.33 2.17
CA GLY A 96 9.18 1.19 2.05
C GLY A 96 9.86 1.03 3.40
N VAL A 97 9.50 1.86 4.39
CA VAL A 97 10.03 1.73 5.76
C VAL A 97 9.63 0.37 6.36
N ALA A 98 8.37 -0.03 6.22
CA ALA A 98 7.90 -1.33 6.71
C ALA A 98 8.64 -2.50 6.05
N ALA A 99 8.84 -2.46 4.73
CA ALA A 99 9.58 -3.47 3.99
C ALA A 99 11.06 -3.52 4.41
N THR A 100 11.70 -2.35 4.61
CA THR A 100 13.09 -2.29 5.12
C THR A 100 13.21 -2.90 6.50
N VAL A 101 12.30 -2.57 7.42
CA VAL A 101 12.29 -3.14 8.77
C VAL A 101 12.10 -4.65 8.71
N MET A 102 11.21 -5.15 7.86
CA MET A 102 11.00 -6.59 7.65
C MET A 102 12.28 -7.27 7.15
N LEU A 103 12.95 -6.71 6.14
CA LEU A 103 14.20 -7.25 5.60
C LEU A 103 15.31 -7.33 6.66
N LEU A 104 15.43 -6.29 7.49
CA LEU A 104 16.40 -6.24 8.59
C LEU A 104 16.06 -7.24 9.70
N ALA A 105 14.78 -7.35 10.08
CA ALA A 105 14.31 -8.25 11.13
C ALA A 105 14.44 -9.73 10.72
N CYS A 106 14.16 -10.05 9.46
CA CYS A 106 14.24 -11.42 8.94
C CYS A 106 15.67 -11.87 8.59
N GLN A 107 16.70 -11.06 8.86
CA GLN A 107 18.12 -11.35 8.62
C GLN A 107 18.36 -11.98 7.23
N GLN A 108 17.60 -11.54 6.22
CA GLN A 108 17.72 -12.12 4.89
C GLN A 108 19.11 -11.74 4.35
N PRO A 109 20.02 -12.70 4.14
CA PRO A 109 21.31 -12.37 3.56
C PRO A 109 21.04 -11.77 2.19
N PHE A 110 21.56 -10.57 1.94
CA PHE A 110 21.61 -9.97 0.61
C PHE A 110 22.45 -10.87 -0.30
N ARG A 111 21.88 -11.99 -0.76
CA ARG A 111 22.52 -12.87 -1.72
C ARG A 111 22.30 -12.23 -3.09
N PRO A 112 23.38 -11.99 -3.86
CA PRO A 112 23.25 -11.62 -5.25
C PRO A 112 22.79 -12.86 -6.05
N GLY A 113 21.51 -13.21 -5.92
CA GLY A 113 20.78 -14.07 -6.85
C GLY A 113 20.10 -13.21 -7.91
N GLY A 114 19.70 -13.81 -9.04
CA GLY A 114 19.18 -13.09 -10.21
C GLY A 114 17.98 -12.17 -9.91
N VAL A 115 17.52 -11.42 -10.92
CA VAL A 115 16.44 -10.41 -10.80
C VAL A 115 15.17 -10.93 -10.09
N VAL A 116 14.90 -12.24 -10.17
CA VAL A 116 13.75 -12.91 -9.54
C VAL A 116 14.01 -13.31 -8.08
N ASP A 117 15.27 -13.60 -7.71
CA ASP A 117 15.68 -14.02 -6.37
C ASP A 117 16.15 -12.85 -5.49
N SER A 118 16.17 -11.64 -6.06
CA SER A 118 16.66 -10.46 -5.37
C SER A 118 15.59 -9.90 -4.42
N PRO A 119 15.91 -9.71 -3.12
CA PRO A 119 14.98 -9.08 -2.16
C PRO A 119 14.55 -7.67 -2.59
N TRP A 120 15.30 -7.05 -3.51
CA TRP A 120 14.99 -5.75 -4.10
C TRP A 120 13.74 -5.76 -4.97
N SER A 121 13.45 -6.85 -5.71
CA SER A 121 12.25 -6.91 -6.56
C SER A 121 10.99 -6.92 -5.71
N LEU A 122 11.00 -7.66 -4.60
CA LEU A 122 9.94 -7.65 -3.61
C LEU A 122 9.82 -6.27 -2.93
N PHE A 123 10.94 -5.65 -2.57
CA PHE A 123 10.96 -4.32 -1.98
C PHE A 123 10.34 -3.25 -2.90
N VAL A 124 10.81 -3.16 -4.15
CA VAL A 124 10.32 -2.20 -5.14
C VAL A 124 8.84 -2.45 -5.42
N GLY A 125 8.43 -3.72 -5.54
CA GLY A 125 7.04 -4.10 -5.70
C GLY A 125 6.15 -3.63 -4.54
N LEU A 126 6.56 -3.88 -3.29
CA LEU A 126 5.83 -3.40 -2.11
C LEU A 126 5.73 -1.87 -2.08
N VAL A 127 6.83 -1.15 -2.36
CA VAL A 127 6.82 0.33 -2.41
C VAL A 127 5.84 0.83 -3.47
N ALA A 128 5.83 0.22 -4.65
CA ALA A 128 4.89 0.56 -5.72
C ALA A 128 3.44 0.29 -5.31
N ILE A 129 3.16 -0.84 -4.65
CA ILE A 129 1.83 -1.15 -4.10
C ILE A 129 1.42 -0.10 -3.06
N GLY A 130 2.32 0.27 -2.15
CA GLY A 130 2.11 1.35 -1.18
C GLY A 130 1.74 2.67 -1.84
N ALA A 131 2.43 3.04 -2.92
CA ALA A 131 2.12 4.22 -3.70
C ALA A 131 0.71 4.17 -4.31
N VAL A 132 0.35 3.04 -4.92
CA VAL A 132 -0.98 2.83 -5.54
C VAL A 132 -2.08 2.87 -4.49
N VAL A 133 -1.91 2.18 -3.37
CA VAL A 133 -2.89 2.18 -2.27
C VAL A 133 -3.08 3.59 -1.71
N GLY A 134 -1.99 4.31 -1.46
CA GLY A 134 -2.05 5.69 -0.98
C GLY A 134 -2.73 6.63 -1.98
N LEU A 135 -2.43 6.49 -3.27
CA LEU A 135 -3.05 7.26 -4.34
C LEU A 135 -4.55 7.01 -4.40
N LEU A 136 -4.98 5.74 -4.45
CA LEU A 136 -6.38 5.36 -4.57
C LEU A 136 -7.18 5.77 -3.34
N THR A 137 -6.64 5.54 -2.14
CA THR A 137 -7.30 5.93 -0.88
C THR A 137 -7.52 7.45 -0.84
N VAL A 138 -6.51 8.24 -1.24
CA VAL A 138 -6.65 9.71 -1.31
C VAL A 138 -7.60 10.15 -2.40
N ALA A 139 -7.44 9.62 -3.60
CA ALA A 139 -8.29 9.96 -4.73
C ALA A 139 -9.76 9.69 -4.41
N PHE A 140 -10.10 8.52 -3.87
CA PHE A 140 -11.49 8.17 -3.57
C PHE A 140 -12.10 9.02 -2.46
N ALA A 141 -11.38 9.27 -1.35
CA ALA A 141 -11.95 10.05 -0.26
C ALA A 141 -12.26 11.51 -0.66
N TYR A 142 -11.58 12.05 -1.68
CA TYR A 142 -11.80 13.41 -2.17
C TYR A 142 -12.56 13.51 -3.51
N ARG A 143 -12.70 12.41 -4.26
CA ARG A 143 -13.42 12.39 -5.56
C ARG A 143 -14.93 12.42 -5.41
N ALA A 144 -15.48 11.96 -4.29
CA ALA A 144 -16.93 12.00 -4.02
C ALA A 144 -17.52 13.42 -3.99
N ARG A 145 -16.70 14.47 -4.08
CA ARG A 145 -17.12 15.87 -3.91
C ARG A 145 -16.46 16.86 -4.89
N ARG A 146 -15.94 16.38 -6.02
CA ARG A 146 -15.68 17.21 -7.20
C ARG A 146 -16.85 17.10 -8.16
#